data_AF-A0A973PBA1-F1
#
_entry.id   AF-A0A973PBA1-F1
#
_cell.length_a   1.000
_cell.length_b   1.000
_cell.length_c   1.000
_cell.angle_alpha   90.00
_cell.angle_beta   90.00
_cell.angle_gamma   90.00
#
_symmetry.space_group_name_H-M   'P 1'
#
loop_
_entity.id
_entity.type
_entity.pdbx_description
1 polymer ?
#
loop_
_entity_poly.entity_id
_entity_poly.type
_entity_poly.pdbx_seq_one_letter_code
_entity_poly.pdbx_strand_id
1 'polypeptide(L)'
;MASGSDRNPIIIGGLPSQVPDFDPEETQEWLDSLDAAVDERGRERARYLMLRLIERAREKRVAVPEMRSSDYVNTIATKDEPFFPGNEEIERKVLNATRWNAAVMVSRAQRPGIGVGGHIATFASSASLYDVGFNHFFRGKDEGDGGDQIFFQGHASPGIYARAFLLDRLSEQQLDAFRQEKSKAPYGLSSYPHPRLMPDFWEFPTVSMGLGPLGAIYQARMNRYMQARGIADTSKSHVWAFLGDGEMDEPESLGQLSIAARENLDNLTFVVNCNLQRLDGPVRGNGKIIQELESQFRGAGWNVIKLIWDRSWDPLLAQDRDGILVNKMNTTPDGQFQTYATETGGYIREHFFGDDQRLRAMVEGMTDQQILHLGRGGHDHRKIFAAFSAAKAHKGQPTVILAHTVKGWTLGPNFEGRNATHQMKKLTVDDLKGFRDRLHIPITDRELESGAPPYYHPGRDSEEIQYMHDRRLGLGGYVPTRVVRSKPLSLPEDKTYAVAKKGSGQQSIATTMAFVRILKDLMRDKEIGKRFVLIAPDEYRTFGMDAFFPSAKIYNPLGQQYEAVDRELLLAYKESPTGQMLHDGISEAGCTASLIAAGSAYATHGEPLIPVYVFYSMFGFQRTGDQF
;
A
#
# COMPACT_ATOMS: atom_id res chain seq x y z
N MET A 1 -48.23 13.65 6.97
CA MET A 1 -46.98 13.33 7.68
C MET A 1 -46.58 11.93 7.29
N ALA A 2 -45.68 11.80 6.31
CA ALA A 2 -45.11 10.52 5.90
C ALA A 2 -43.86 10.28 6.77
N SER A 3 -43.85 9.15 7.47
CA SER A 3 -42.74 8.70 8.31
C SER A 3 -41.50 8.47 7.45
N GLY A 4 -40.42 9.17 7.75
CA GLY A 4 -39.13 8.93 7.13
C GLY A 4 -38.56 7.58 7.55
N SER A 5 -38.43 6.65 6.60
CA SER A 5 -37.42 5.59 6.66
C SER A 5 -36.99 4.98 5.31
N ASP A 6 -37.43 5.52 4.16
CA ASP A 6 -36.92 5.07 2.84
C ASP A 6 -35.65 5.82 2.40
N ARG A 7 -34.60 5.74 3.22
CA ARG A 7 -33.23 6.05 2.78
C ARG A 7 -32.31 4.90 3.14
N ASN A 8 -32.54 3.75 2.51
CA ASN A 8 -31.53 2.69 2.46
C ASN A 8 -30.31 3.20 1.66
N PRO A 9 -29.09 3.17 2.21
CA PRO A 9 -27.91 3.43 1.40
C PRO A 9 -27.74 2.29 0.39
N ILE A 10 -27.78 2.68 -0.88
CA ILE A 10 -27.51 1.84 -2.04
C ILE A 10 -26.06 1.35 -1.96
N ILE A 11 -25.82 0.13 -1.49
CA ILE A 11 -24.99 -0.92 -2.11
C ILE A 11 -25.49 -2.28 -1.58
N ILE A 12 -26.59 -2.79 -2.15
CA ILE A 12 -26.95 -4.21 -2.02
C ILE A 12 -26.70 -4.82 -3.40
N GLY A 13 -25.51 -5.40 -3.54
CA GLY A 13 -25.18 -6.24 -4.68
C GLY A 13 -25.92 -7.57 -4.57
N GLY A 14 -27.12 -7.63 -5.14
CA GLY A 14 -27.56 -8.86 -5.80
C GLY A 14 -28.38 -9.89 -5.04
N LEU A 15 -29.24 -9.49 -4.09
CA LEU A 15 -30.44 -10.28 -3.79
C LEU A 15 -31.66 -9.36 -3.85
N PRO A 16 -32.69 -9.65 -4.67
CA PRO A 16 -34.00 -9.06 -4.48
C PRO A 16 -34.60 -9.68 -3.22
N SER A 17 -34.22 -9.18 -2.04
CA SER A 17 -34.76 -9.63 -0.74
C SER A 17 -36.25 -9.33 -0.54
N GLN A 18 -36.94 -8.86 -1.57
CA GLN A 18 -38.38 -8.54 -1.58
C GLN A 18 -39.22 -9.47 -2.47
N VAL A 19 -38.62 -10.43 -3.16
CA VAL A 19 -39.39 -11.40 -3.99
C VAL A 19 -39.28 -12.78 -3.33
N PRO A 20 -40.38 -13.38 -2.85
CA PRO A 20 -40.39 -14.77 -2.40
C PRO A 20 -39.89 -15.66 -3.54
N ASP A 21 -38.99 -16.60 -3.23
CA ASP A 21 -38.61 -17.63 -4.19
C ASP A 21 -39.86 -18.41 -4.62
N PHE A 22 -40.21 -18.31 -5.90
CA PHE A 22 -41.45 -18.87 -6.42
C PHE A 22 -41.36 -20.39 -6.62
N ASP A 23 -40.14 -20.93 -6.69
CA ASP A 23 -39.86 -22.35 -6.82
C ASP A 23 -38.55 -22.72 -6.06
N PRO A 24 -38.64 -22.92 -4.72
CA PRO A 24 -37.48 -23.28 -3.91
C PRO A 24 -36.85 -24.63 -4.27
N GLU A 25 -37.60 -25.55 -4.88
CA GLU A 25 -37.07 -26.84 -5.32
C GLU A 25 -36.13 -26.65 -6.52
N GLU A 26 -36.55 -25.87 -7.52
CA GLU A 26 -35.68 -25.51 -8.64
C GLU A 26 -34.41 -24.79 -8.16
N THR A 27 -34.55 -23.79 -7.27
CA THR A 27 -33.39 -23.08 -6.71
C THR A 27 -32.44 -24.04 -6.01
N GLN A 28 -32.95 -24.99 -5.22
CA GLN A 28 -32.13 -25.99 -4.54
C GLN A 28 -31.42 -26.93 -5.53
N GLU A 29 -32.06 -27.36 -6.61
CA GLU A 29 -31.41 -28.18 -7.65
C GLU A 29 -30.21 -27.48 -8.30
N TRP A 30 -30.30 -26.18 -8.55
CA TRP A 30 -29.19 -25.38 -9.08
C TRP A 30 -28.06 -25.24 -8.07
N LEU A 31 -28.38 -25.03 -6.79
CA LEU A 31 -27.38 -24.98 -5.70
C LEU A 31 -26.69 -26.33 -5.53
N ASP A 32 -27.45 -27.42 -5.48
CA ASP A 32 -26.92 -28.79 -5.37
C ASP A 32 -26.01 -29.13 -6.57
N SER A 33 -26.35 -28.66 -7.77
CA SER A 33 -25.52 -28.83 -8.97
C SER A 33 -24.19 -28.08 -8.88
N LEU A 34 -24.19 -26.89 -8.28
CA LEU A 34 -22.98 -26.12 -8.03
C LEU A 34 -22.11 -26.79 -6.97
N ASP A 35 -22.70 -27.22 -5.86
CA ASP A 35 -22.01 -27.91 -4.76
C ASP A 35 -21.39 -29.22 -5.24
N ALA A 36 -22.13 -30.03 -6.00
CA ALA A 36 -21.59 -31.23 -6.63
C ALA A 36 -20.40 -30.93 -7.56
N ALA A 37 -20.44 -29.82 -8.31
CA ALA A 37 -19.31 -29.43 -9.15
C ALA A 37 -18.07 -29.03 -8.33
N VAL A 38 -18.26 -28.38 -7.17
CA VAL A 38 -17.16 -28.04 -6.25
C VAL A 38 -16.58 -29.29 -5.62
N ASP A 39 -17.43 -30.18 -5.10
CA ASP A 39 -17.03 -31.34 -4.33
C ASP A 39 -16.42 -32.44 -5.21
N GLU A 40 -17.00 -32.73 -6.37
CA GLU A 40 -16.52 -33.79 -7.26
C GLU A 40 -15.42 -33.34 -8.21
N ARG A 41 -15.43 -32.07 -8.65
CA ARG A 41 -14.57 -31.58 -9.75
C ARG A 41 -13.73 -30.37 -9.41
N GLY A 42 -13.83 -29.85 -8.18
CA GLY A 42 -13.00 -28.78 -7.66
C GLY A 42 -13.46 -27.36 -8.02
N ARG A 43 -12.98 -26.40 -7.21
CA ARG A 43 -13.36 -24.97 -7.30
C ARG A 43 -13.09 -24.34 -8.66
N GLU A 44 -12.04 -24.75 -9.37
CA GLU A 44 -11.73 -24.22 -10.72
C GLU A 44 -12.83 -24.56 -11.73
N ARG A 45 -13.35 -25.80 -11.69
CA ARG A 45 -14.41 -26.24 -12.60
C ARG A 45 -15.73 -25.54 -12.27
N ALA A 46 -16.08 -25.44 -10.99
CA ALA A 46 -17.25 -24.70 -10.55
C ALA A 46 -17.19 -23.23 -11.00
N ARG A 47 -16.03 -22.57 -10.83
CA ARG A 47 -15.80 -21.21 -11.34
C ARG A 47 -16.00 -21.10 -12.84
N TYR A 48 -15.46 -22.05 -13.62
CA TYR A 48 -15.68 -22.08 -15.07
C TYR A 48 -17.17 -22.17 -15.43
N LEU A 49 -17.94 -23.05 -14.77
CA LEU A 49 -19.37 -23.20 -15.01
C LEU A 49 -20.15 -21.92 -14.70
N MET A 50 -19.86 -21.27 -13.57
CA MET A 50 -20.45 -19.99 -13.19
C MET A 50 -20.17 -18.89 -14.21
N LEU A 51 -18.93 -18.79 -14.70
CA LEU A 51 -18.58 -17.83 -15.75
C LEU A 51 -19.34 -18.09 -17.06
N ARG A 52 -19.52 -19.37 -17.45
CA ARG A 52 -20.31 -19.74 -18.63
C ARG A 52 -21.80 -19.45 -18.45
N LEU A 53 -22.35 -19.63 -17.25
CA LEU A 53 -23.73 -19.26 -16.94
C LEU A 53 -23.94 -17.75 -17.01
N ILE A 54 -23.02 -16.95 -16.46
CA ILE A 54 -23.07 -15.48 -16.55
C ILE A 54 -22.94 -15.01 -18.00
N GLU A 55 -22.02 -15.59 -18.78
CA GLU A 55 -21.87 -15.32 -20.21
C GLU A 55 -23.18 -15.59 -20.96
N ARG A 56 -23.78 -16.76 -20.73
CA ARG A 56 -25.09 -17.12 -21.32
C ARG A 56 -26.23 -16.22 -20.84
N ALA A 57 -26.23 -15.82 -19.57
CA ALA A 57 -27.21 -14.90 -19.01
C ALA A 57 -27.13 -13.53 -19.70
N ARG A 58 -25.91 -13.03 -19.98
CA ARG A 58 -25.68 -11.79 -20.74
C ARG A 58 -26.15 -11.92 -22.19
N GLU A 59 -25.85 -13.03 -22.87
CA GLU A 59 -26.38 -13.31 -24.22
C GLU A 59 -27.91 -13.28 -24.25
N LYS A 60 -28.55 -13.82 -23.20
CA LYS A 60 -30.00 -13.84 -23.03
C LYS A 60 -30.59 -12.55 -22.43
N ARG A 61 -29.77 -11.52 -22.16
CA ARG A 61 -30.17 -10.25 -21.55
C ARG A 61 -30.86 -10.40 -20.18
N VAL A 62 -30.48 -11.43 -19.41
CA VAL A 62 -30.85 -11.55 -18.00
C VAL A 62 -30.03 -10.53 -17.22
N ALA A 63 -30.70 -9.64 -16.49
CA ALA A 63 -30.04 -8.61 -15.69
C ALA A 63 -29.42 -9.25 -14.43
N VAL A 64 -28.13 -9.59 -14.51
CA VAL A 64 -27.35 -10.02 -13.33
C VAL A 64 -26.62 -8.79 -12.78
N PRO A 65 -26.86 -8.37 -11.53
CA PRO A 65 -26.11 -7.28 -10.92
C PRO A 65 -24.61 -7.60 -10.91
N GLU A 66 -23.77 -6.63 -11.24
CA GLU A 66 -22.33 -6.78 -10.99
C GLU A 66 -22.12 -6.93 -9.48
N MET A 67 -21.56 -8.06 -9.05
CA MET A 67 -21.03 -8.19 -7.70
C MET A 67 -19.78 -7.31 -7.59
N ARG A 68 -20.01 -6.02 -7.33
CA ARG A 68 -18.93 -5.02 -7.20
C ARG A 68 -18.12 -5.21 -5.94
N SER A 69 -18.68 -5.91 -4.96
CA SER A 69 -18.03 -6.20 -3.70
C SER A 69 -18.50 -7.53 -3.12
N SER A 70 -17.71 -8.08 -2.20
CA SER A 70 -18.00 -9.34 -1.51
C SER A 70 -18.44 -9.09 -0.06
N ASP A 71 -18.86 -10.11 0.67
CA ASP A 71 -19.25 -9.98 2.08
C ASP A 71 -18.16 -9.33 2.95
N TYR A 72 -18.56 -8.61 3.99
CA TYR A 72 -17.70 -7.87 4.93
C TYR A 72 -17.01 -8.82 5.92
N VAL A 73 -16.31 -9.82 5.37
CA VAL A 73 -15.50 -10.84 6.04
C VAL A 73 -14.13 -10.95 5.36
N ASN A 74 -13.25 -11.76 5.92
CA ASN A 74 -11.93 -12.01 5.36
C ASN A 74 -12.03 -12.69 3.98
N THR A 75 -11.19 -12.26 3.03
CA THR A 75 -11.11 -12.92 1.71
C THR A 75 -10.53 -14.32 1.80
N ILE A 76 -9.59 -14.55 2.72
CA ILE A 76 -9.00 -15.86 2.97
C ILE A 76 -9.78 -16.49 4.13
N ALA A 77 -10.42 -17.63 3.87
CA ALA A 77 -11.14 -18.38 4.90
C ALA A 77 -10.15 -19.04 5.87
N THR A 78 -10.57 -19.23 7.13
CA THR A 78 -9.73 -19.82 8.20
C THR A 78 -9.09 -21.14 7.80
N LYS A 79 -9.81 -22.00 7.07
CA LYS A 79 -9.32 -23.32 6.61
C LYS A 79 -8.26 -23.22 5.50
N ASP A 80 -8.22 -22.09 4.79
CA ASP A 80 -7.30 -21.83 3.68
C ASP A 80 -6.09 -20.98 4.15
N GLU A 81 -5.99 -20.66 5.44
CA GLU A 81 -4.86 -19.90 6.01
C GLU A 81 -3.58 -20.73 6.08
N PRO A 82 -2.44 -20.20 5.62
CA PRO A 82 -1.17 -20.90 5.74
C PRO A 82 -0.68 -20.95 7.19
N PHE A 83 0.22 -21.89 7.46
CA PHE A 83 0.95 -21.92 8.72
C PHE A 83 1.77 -20.64 8.92
N PHE A 84 1.70 -20.05 10.11
CA PHE A 84 2.49 -18.88 10.47
C PHE A 84 3.89 -19.29 10.94
N PRO A 85 4.97 -18.88 10.26
CA PRO A 85 6.33 -19.35 10.53
C PRO A 85 7.04 -18.57 11.66
N GLY A 86 6.37 -17.59 12.26
CA GLY A 86 6.91 -16.73 13.32
C GLY A 86 6.72 -17.28 14.73
N ASN A 87 7.48 -16.76 15.69
CA ASN A 87 7.19 -16.92 17.11
C ASN A 87 6.32 -15.74 17.58
N GLU A 88 5.01 -15.97 17.72
CA GLU A 88 4.04 -14.92 18.08
C GLU A 88 4.32 -14.27 19.45
N GLU A 89 4.96 -14.98 20.40
CA GLU A 89 5.31 -14.41 21.70
C GLU A 89 6.47 -13.42 21.58
N ILE A 90 7.56 -13.83 20.92
CA ILE A 90 8.72 -12.97 20.71
C ILE A 90 8.35 -11.76 19.85
N GLU A 91 7.63 -11.98 18.74
CA GLU A 91 7.19 -10.90 17.86
C GLU A 91 6.27 -9.90 18.57
N ARG A 92 5.39 -10.37 19.46
CA ARG A 92 4.58 -9.48 20.29
C ARG A 92 5.43 -8.64 21.24
N LYS A 93 6.46 -9.19 21.87
CA LYS A 93 7.38 -8.42 22.73
C LYS A 93 8.14 -7.35 21.93
N VAL A 94 8.64 -7.70 20.75
CA VAL A 94 9.29 -6.77 19.81
C VAL A 94 8.33 -5.65 19.39
N LEU A 95 7.10 -5.99 19.00
CA LEU A 95 6.08 -5.04 18.61
C LEU A 95 5.72 -4.09 19.76
N ASN A 96 5.59 -4.62 20.97
CA ASN A 96 5.30 -3.83 22.16
C ASN A 96 6.43 -2.84 22.48
N ALA A 97 7.69 -3.28 22.44
CA ALA A 97 8.84 -2.40 22.59
C ALA A 97 8.87 -1.30 21.51
N THR A 98 8.56 -1.65 20.27
CA THR A 98 8.49 -0.71 19.15
C THR A 98 7.39 0.33 19.36
N ARG A 99 6.19 -0.08 19.79
CA ARG A 99 5.07 0.80 20.13
C ARG A 99 5.40 1.76 21.25
N TRP A 100 6.01 1.26 22.33
CA TRP A 100 6.46 2.07 23.46
C TRP A 100 7.42 3.16 22.99
N ASN A 101 8.50 2.78 22.31
CA ASN A 101 9.54 3.71 21.87
C ASN A 101 9.01 4.75 20.88
N ALA A 102 8.09 4.37 19.98
CA ALA A 102 7.47 5.30 19.04
C ALA A 102 6.65 6.38 19.76
N ALA A 103 5.83 5.99 20.74
CA ALA A 103 5.01 6.92 21.51
C ALA A 103 5.86 7.80 22.44
N VAL A 104 6.84 7.22 23.13
CA VAL A 104 7.78 7.93 24.00
C VAL A 104 8.57 8.98 23.22
N MET A 105 9.07 8.65 22.03
CA MET A 105 9.82 9.58 21.18
C MET A 105 8.99 10.83 20.84
N VAL A 106 7.75 10.63 20.39
CA VAL A 106 6.85 11.74 20.05
C VAL A 106 6.48 12.55 21.30
N SER A 107 6.19 11.89 22.43
CA SER A 107 5.86 12.54 23.70
C SER A 107 7.03 13.37 24.23
N ARG A 108 8.26 12.84 24.21
CA ARG A 108 9.50 13.56 24.57
C ARG A 108 9.71 14.79 23.69
N ALA A 109 9.36 14.72 22.40
CA ALA A 109 9.47 15.83 21.47
C ALA A 109 8.48 16.99 21.75
N GLN A 110 7.45 16.78 22.59
CA GLN A 110 6.51 17.82 23.04
C GLN A 110 6.89 18.51 24.35
N ARG A 111 8.11 18.31 24.86
CA ARG A 111 8.57 18.99 26.08
C ARG A 111 8.58 20.52 25.92
N PRO A 112 8.38 21.28 27.03
CA PRO A 112 8.40 22.74 27.00
C PRO A 112 9.64 23.30 26.31
N GLY A 113 9.45 24.32 25.46
CA GLY A 113 10.52 24.97 24.70
C GLY A 113 10.89 24.31 23.36
N ILE A 114 10.26 23.20 22.97
CA ILE A 114 10.53 22.51 21.69
C ILE A 114 9.25 22.35 20.86
N GLY A 115 8.30 21.51 21.28
CA GLY A 115 6.97 21.40 20.66
C GLY A 115 6.95 21.14 19.14
N VAL A 116 7.78 20.21 18.63
CA VAL A 116 7.98 19.98 17.18
C VAL A 116 6.87 19.14 16.50
N GLY A 117 5.83 18.79 17.24
CA GLY A 117 4.75 17.91 16.78
C GLY A 117 5.19 16.44 16.56
N GLY A 118 4.37 15.66 15.87
CA GLY A 118 4.54 14.23 15.67
C GLY A 118 3.20 13.50 15.67
N HIS A 119 3.18 12.21 15.33
CA HIS A 119 1.95 11.40 15.32
C HIS A 119 2.20 10.08 16.04
N ILE A 120 1.30 9.71 16.95
CA ILE A 120 1.36 8.43 17.69
C ILE A 120 0.36 7.43 17.10
N ALA A 121 -0.86 7.91 16.83
CA ALA A 121 -2.01 7.07 16.48
C ALA A 121 -1.87 6.29 15.16
N THR A 122 -1.25 6.91 14.15
CA THR A 122 -1.12 6.33 12.82
C THR A 122 -0.28 5.06 12.86
N PHE A 123 0.94 5.12 13.41
CA PHE A 123 1.78 3.92 13.56
C PHE A 123 1.11 2.88 14.46
N ALA A 124 0.49 3.31 15.58
CA ALA A 124 -0.18 2.38 16.49
C ALA A 124 -1.22 1.49 15.77
N SER A 125 -1.98 2.04 14.82
CA SER A 125 -2.97 1.29 14.03
C SER A 125 -2.37 0.30 13.03
N SER A 126 -1.21 0.60 12.46
CA SER A 126 -0.57 -0.21 11.40
C SER A 126 0.65 -0.99 11.89
N ALA A 127 0.97 -0.94 13.19
CA ALA A 127 2.19 -1.51 13.74
C ALA A 127 2.32 -3.02 13.45
N SER A 128 1.22 -3.78 13.57
CA SER A 128 1.21 -5.22 13.27
C SER A 128 1.46 -5.50 11.77
N LEU A 129 0.94 -4.66 10.87
CA LEU A 129 1.16 -4.79 9.42
C LEU A 129 2.64 -4.62 9.07
N TYR A 130 3.30 -3.62 9.66
CA TYR A 130 4.73 -3.41 9.48
C TYR A 130 5.55 -4.52 10.13
N ASP A 131 5.21 -4.96 11.33
CA ASP A 131 5.97 -5.99 12.05
C ASP A 131 6.02 -7.31 11.29
N VAL A 132 4.86 -7.81 10.82
CA VAL A 132 4.80 -8.99 9.94
C VAL A 132 5.60 -8.76 8.66
N GLY A 133 5.49 -7.57 8.06
CA GLY A 133 6.29 -7.19 6.90
C GLY A 133 7.79 -7.28 7.16
N PHE A 134 8.29 -6.73 8.27
CA PHE A 134 9.69 -6.76 8.65
C PHE A 134 10.19 -8.16 9.02
N ASN A 135 9.36 -8.99 9.63
CA ASN A 135 9.77 -10.33 10.09
C ASN A 135 9.77 -11.35 8.94
N HIS A 136 8.92 -11.18 7.92
CA HIS A 136 8.67 -12.26 6.95
C HIS A 136 8.72 -11.88 5.47
N PHE A 137 8.64 -10.60 5.09
CA PHE A 137 8.42 -10.22 3.68
C PHE A 137 9.42 -9.23 3.12
N PHE A 138 9.71 -8.16 3.84
CA PHE A 138 10.49 -7.04 3.32
C PHE A 138 11.93 -7.45 3.07
N ARG A 139 12.33 -7.53 1.82
CA ARG A 139 13.70 -7.89 1.42
C ARG A 139 14.63 -6.68 1.49
N GLY A 140 15.76 -6.83 2.18
CA GLY A 140 16.85 -5.86 2.20
C GLY A 140 17.70 -5.90 0.92
N LYS A 141 18.87 -5.27 0.97
CA LYS A 141 19.73 -5.04 -0.22
C LYS A 141 21.10 -5.69 -0.12
N ASP A 142 21.36 -6.56 0.86
CA ASP A 142 22.70 -7.10 1.12
C ASP A 142 23.21 -8.00 -0.02
N GLU A 143 22.31 -8.61 -0.79
CA GLU A 143 22.64 -9.42 -1.99
C GLU A 143 23.13 -8.59 -3.20
N GLY A 144 23.25 -7.26 -3.06
CA GLY A 144 23.75 -6.39 -4.14
C GLY A 144 22.66 -5.83 -5.05
N ASP A 145 21.46 -6.42 -5.07
CA ASP A 145 20.32 -5.96 -5.86
C ASP A 145 19.49 -4.85 -5.17
N GLY A 146 18.36 -4.47 -5.79
CA GLY A 146 17.51 -3.38 -5.33
C GLY A 146 16.58 -3.69 -4.14
N GLY A 147 16.58 -4.93 -3.62
CA GLY A 147 15.70 -5.35 -2.53
C GLY A 147 14.21 -5.17 -2.85
N ASP A 148 13.39 -5.05 -1.81
CA ASP A 148 12.01 -4.56 -1.91
C ASP A 148 11.97 -3.04 -1.74
N GLN A 149 11.11 -2.36 -2.51
CA GLN A 149 10.90 -0.91 -2.41
C GLN A 149 9.67 -0.63 -1.57
N ILE A 150 9.86 -0.05 -0.37
CA ILE A 150 8.77 0.13 0.60
C ILE A 150 8.46 1.62 0.75
N PHE A 151 7.28 1.99 0.26
CA PHE A 151 6.68 3.31 0.42
C PHE A 151 5.99 3.35 1.78
N PHE A 152 6.79 3.55 2.84
CA PHE A 152 6.29 3.69 4.21
C PHE A 152 5.35 4.88 4.31
N GLN A 153 4.21 4.73 5.00
CA GLN A 153 3.32 5.86 5.27
C GLN A 153 4.06 6.93 6.07
N GLY A 154 4.11 8.17 5.58
CA GLY A 154 4.99 9.20 6.11
C GLY A 154 4.84 9.42 7.62
N HIS A 155 3.59 9.50 8.10
CA HIS A 155 3.29 9.71 9.52
C HIS A 155 3.57 8.51 10.43
N ALA A 156 3.89 7.34 9.87
CA ALA A 156 4.31 6.16 10.62
C ALA A 156 5.83 6.14 10.91
N SER A 157 6.58 7.17 10.47
CA SER A 157 8.03 7.30 10.71
C SER A 157 8.47 7.06 12.15
N PRO A 158 7.72 7.44 13.22
CA PRO A 158 8.17 7.20 14.58
C PRO A 158 8.35 5.71 14.91
N GLY A 159 7.49 4.86 14.37
CA GLY A 159 7.59 3.40 14.54
C GLY A 159 8.79 2.80 13.81
N ILE A 160 9.13 3.34 12.64
CA ILE A 160 10.28 2.87 11.85
C ILE A 160 11.59 3.24 12.56
N TYR A 161 11.68 4.45 13.13
CA TYR A 161 12.82 4.83 13.96
C TYR A 161 12.90 4.03 15.26
N ALA A 162 11.77 3.79 15.93
CA ALA A 162 11.71 2.96 17.13
C ALA A 162 12.22 1.53 16.88
N ARG A 163 11.84 0.94 15.74
CA ARG A 163 12.35 -0.37 15.34
C ARG A 163 13.84 -0.33 14.99
N ALA A 164 14.29 0.72 14.31
CA ALA A 164 15.70 0.90 13.98
C ALA A 164 16.57 1.09 15.25
N PHE A 165 16.04 1.74 16.29
CA PHE A 165 16.69 1.86 17.60
C PHE A 165 16.85 0.52 18.30
N LEU A 166 15.81 -0.34 18.28
CA LEU A 166 15.90 -1.70 18.83
C LEU A 166 16.94 -2.58 18.11
N LEU A 167 17.28 -2.24 16.86
CA LEU A 167 18.31 -2.91 16.06
C LEU A 167 19.67 -2.19 16.12
N ASP A 168 19.88 -1.29 17.08
CA ASP A 168 21.09 -0.47 17.25
C ASP A 168 21.49 0.35 16.00
N ARG A 169 20.57 0.55 15.05
CA ARG A 169 20.80 1.37 13.85
C ARG A 169 20.63 2.86 14.13
N LEU A 170 19.92 3.20 15.21
CA LEU A 170 19.76 4.54 15.73
C LEU A 170 20.05 4.56 17.23
N SER A 171 20.66 5.64 17.70
CA SER A 171 20.94 5.87 19.11
C SER A 171 19.80 6.61 19.82
N GLU A 172 19.76 6.53 21.15
CA GLU A 172 18.84 7.32 21.97
C GLU A 172 18.98 8.84 21.71
N GLN A 173 20.22 9.32 21.51
CA GLN A 173 20.46 10.73 21.18
C GLN A 173 19.77 11.16 19.88
N GLN A 174 19.69 10.26 18.89
CA GLN A 174 18.98 10.54 17.65
C GLN A 174 17.46 10.56 17.85
N LEU A 175 16.91 9.62 18.63
CA LEU A 175 15.49 9.61 18.97
C LEU A 175 15.08 10.89 19.71
N ASP A 176 15.89 11.36 20.66
CA ASP A 176 15.65 12.62 21.38
C ASP A 176 15.75 13.89 20.52
N ALA A 177 16.40 13.76 19.35
CA ALA A 177 16.58 14.76 18.33
C ALA A 177 15.56 14.63 17.18
N PHE A 178 14.50 13.81 17.35
CA PHE A 178 13.40 13.72 16.39
C PHE A 178 12.83 15.11 16.05
N ARG A 179 12.74 15.39 14.73
CA ARG A 179 12.33 16.67 14.12
C ARG A 179 13.20 17.88 14.47
N GLN A 180 14.43 17.65 14.93
CA GLN A 180 15.37 18.69 15.34
C GLN A 180 16.69 18.61 14.56
N GLU A 181 16.60 18.40 13.24
CA GLU A 181 17.73 18.21 12.33
C GLU A 181 18.76 19.36 12.36
N LYS A 182 18.28 20.59 12.55
CA LYS A 182 19.15 21.77 12.68
C LYS A 182 19.62 22.00 14.11
N SER A 183 18.70 22.04 15.08
CA SER A 183 19.00 22.43 16.47
C SER A 183 19.73 21.34 17.27
N LYS A 184 19.72 20.09 16.80
CA LYS A 184 20.38 18.94 17.42
C LYS A 184 21.34 18.24 16.45
N ALA A 185 21.80 18.94 15.42
CA ALA A 185 22.83 18.41 14.52
C ALA A 185 24.06 17.91 15.31
N PRO A 186 24.68 16.77 14.91
CA PRO A 186 24.36 15.94 13.76
C PRO A 186 23.30 14.85 14.01
N TYR A 187 22.63 14.84 15.17
CA TYR A 187 21.81 13.71 15.63
C TYR A 187 20.34 13.76 15.17
N GLY A 188 19.87 14.82 14.53
CA GLY A 188 18.45 14.96 14.26
C GLY A 188 17.88 13.94 13.26
N LEU A 189 16.64 13.51 13.51
CA LEU A 189 15.88 12.64 12.61
C LEU A 189 14.80 13.45 11.89
N SER A 190 14.65 13.21 10.59
CA SER A 190 13.60 13.86 9.80
C SER A 190 12.21 13.51 10.31
N SER A 191 11.27 14.44 10.13
CA SER A 191 9.86 14.21 10.46
C SER A 191 9.27 13.01 9.72
N TYR A 192 9.63 12.85 8.45
CA TYR A 192 9.06 11.90 7.50
C TYR A 192 10.15 11.33 6.57
N PRO A 193 9.80 10.39 5.67
CA PRO A 193 10.75 9.85 4.69
C PRO A 193 11.31 10.91 3.74
N HIS A 194 12.46 11.49 4.09
CA HIS A 194 13.13 12.52 3.31
C HIS A 194 14.55 12.07 2.95
N PRO A 195 14.74 11.40 1.80
CA PRO A 195 16.04 10.89 1.36
C PRO A 195 17.11 11.98 1.23
N ARG A 196 16.71 13.22 0.92
CA ARG A 196 17.65 14.36 0.87
C ARG A 196 18.23 14.70 2.24
N LEU A 197 17.46 14.50 3.30
CA LEU A 197 17.84 14.83 4.68
C LEU A 197 18.50 13.65 5.40
N MET A 198 18.09 12.42 5.09
CA MET A 198 18.67 11.19 5.62
C MET A 198 19.06 10.23 4.46
N PRO A 199 20.16 10.51 3.74
CA PRO A 199 20.51 9.87 2.47
C PRO A 199 20.91 8.40 2.55
N ASP A 200 21.17 7.89 3.75
CA ASP A 200 21.54 6.50 4.03
C ASP A 200 20.39 5.70 4.68
N PHE A 201 19.25 6.35 4.97
CA PHE A 201 18.12 5.74 5.66
C PHE A 201 16.87 5.71 4.79
N TRP A 202 16.31 6.87 4.42
CA TRP A 202 15.04 6.95 3.70
C TRP A 202 15.22 6.86 2.18
N GLU A 203 14.22 6.28 1.50
CA GLU A 203 14.28 5.99 0.07
C GLU A 203 13.19 6.70 -0.75
N PHE A 204 11.95 6.68 -0.27
CA PHE A 204 10.77 7.17 -1.00
C PHE A 204 9.98 8.19 -0.17
N PRO A 205 9.85 9.45 -0.63
CA PRO A 205 9.00 10.45 0.02
C PRO A 205 7.51 10.15 -0.16
N THR A 206 6.76 10.13 0.94
CA THR A 206 5.36 9.65 0.97
C THR A 206 4.41 10.51 1.81
N VAL A 207 4.91 11.59 2.43
CA VAL A 207 4.08 12.37 3.36
C VAL A 207 3.13 13.34 2.66
N SER A 208 3.43 13.75 1.42
CA SER A 208 2.40 14.33 0.56
C SER A 208 1.53 13.19 0.06
N MET A 209 0.33 13.10 0.62
CA MET A 209 -0.60 11.98 0.40
C MET A 209 -1.00 11.92 -1.08
N GLY A 210 -1.23 10.72 -1.60
CA GLY A 210 -1.53 10.50 -3.02
C GLY A 210 -0.31 10.36 -3.93
N LEU A 211 0.82 11.00 -3.60
CA LEU A 211 2.06 10.82 -4.38
C LEU A 211 2.71 9.45 -4.15
N GLY A 212 2.61 8.91 -2.94
CA GLY A 212 3.09 7.57 -2.58
C GLY A 212 2.50 6.46 -3.46
N PRO A 213 1.16 6.29 -3.52
CA PRO A 213 0.53 5.26 -4.35
C PRO A 213 0.84 5.44 -5.84
N LEU A 214 0.76 6.66 -6.38
CA LEU A 214 1.14 6.95 -7.76
C LEU A 214 2.60 6.56 -8.04
N GLY A 215 3.53 7.01 -7.19
CA GLY A 215 4.95 6.68 -7.30
C GLY A 215 5.23 5.19 -7.24
N ALA A 216 4.52 4.45 -6.37
CA ALA A 216 4.68 3.00 -6.23
C ALA A 216 4.24 2.24 -7.49
N ILE A 217 3.15 2.63 -8.14
CA ILE A 217 2.72 2.06 -9.43
C ILE A 217 3.82 2.19 -10.48
N TYR A 218 4.36 3.41 -10.63
CA TYR A 218 5.36 3.70 -11.65
C TYR A 218 6.75 3.15 -11.29
N GLN A 219 7.07 2.99 -10.01
CA GLN A 219 8.25 2.24 -9.57
C GLN A 219 8.13 0.75 -9.93
N ALA A 220 6.97 0.12 -9.69
CA ALA A 220 6.76 -1.29 -10.05
C ALA A 220 6.85 -1.50 -11.57
N ARG A 221 6.30 -0.56 -12.35
CA ARG A 221 6.45 -0.52 -13.81
C ARG A 221 7.91 -0.34 -14.23
N MET A 222 8.66 0.55 -13.58
CA MET A 222 10.08 0.76 -13.87
C MET A 222 10.91 -0.50 -13.63
N ASN A 223 10.62 -1.25 -12.57
CA ASN A 223 11.25 -2.56 -12.35
C ASN A 223 11.03 -3.47 -13.58
N ARG A 224 9.77 -3.60 -14.04
CA ARG A 224 9.43 -4.41 -15.23
C ARG A 224 10.14 -3.90 -16.50
N TYR A 225 10.17 -2.58 -16.71
CA TYR A 225 10.88 -1.96 -17.82
C TYR A 225 12.38 -2.30 -17.81
N MET A 226 13.05 -2.14 -16.67
CA MET A 226 14.48 -2.43 -16.53
C MET A 226 14.79 -3.92 -16.75
N GLN A 227 13.94 -4.81 -16.22
CA GLN A 227 14.06 -6.25 -16.43
C GLN A 227 13.88 -6.63 -17.90
N ALA A 228 12.81 -6.17 -18.55
CA ALA A 228 12.52 -6.47 -19.95
C ALA A 228 13.61 -5.94 -20.89
N ARG A 229 14.24 -4.82 -20.54
CA ARG A 229 15.36 -4.22 -21.28
C ARG A 229 16.73 -4.82 -20.97
N GLY A 230 16.82 -5.75 -20.01
CA GLY A 230 18.08 -6.36 -19.57
C GLY A 230 19.03 -5.34 -18.93
N ILE A 231 18.49 -4.31 -18.27
CA ILE A 231 19.26 -3.26 -17.59
C ILE A 231 19.62 -3.69 -16.17
N ALA A 232 18.67 -4.28 -15.45
CA ALA A 232 18.84 -4.82 -14.11
C ALA A 232 17.94 -6.04 -13.94
N ASP A 233 18.39 -7.03 -13.16
CA ASP A 233 17.50 -8.10 -12.71
C ASP A 233 16.70 -7.61 -11.51
N THR A 234 15.42 -7.34 -11.74
CA THR A 234 14.46 -6.92 -10.70
C THR A 234 13.43 -8.01 -10.42
N SER A 235 13.66 -9.26 -10.85
CA SER A 235 12.68 -10.35 -10.75
C SER A 235 12.30 -10.69 -9.31
N LYS A 236 13.21 -10.44 -8.36
CA LYS A 236 13.01 -10.64 -6.92
C LYS A 236 12.55 -9.38 -6.19
N SER A 237 12.53 -8.22 -6.85
CA SER A 237 12.11 -6.95 -6.26
C SER A 237 10.60 -6.82 -6.22
N HIS A 238 10.08 -6.36 -5.09
CA HIS A 238 8.66 -6.09 -4.91
C HIS A 238 8.45 -4.69 -4.36
N VAL A 239 7.40 -4.03 -4.85
CA VAL A 239 7.00 -2.69 -4.39
C VAL A 239 5.85 -2.83 -3.40
N TRP A 240 6.03 -2.28 -2.21
CA TRP A 240 5.01 -2.23 -1.15
C TRP A 240 4.61 -0.78 -0.90
N ALA A 241 3.34 -0.45 -1.04
CA ALA A 241 2.81 0.87 -0.71
C ALA A 241 1.91 0.81 0.52
N PHE A 242 2.33 1.48 1.60
CA PHE A 242 1.54 1.57 2.83
C PHE A 242 0.76 2.88 2.84
N LEU A 243 -0.56 2.77 2.80
CA LEU A 243 -1.48 3.86 2.53
C LEU A 243 -2.52 4.01 3.64
N GLY A 244 -3.08 5.20 3.81
CA GLY A 244 -4.27 5.42 4.63
C GLY A 244 -5.55 5.29 3.80
N ASP A 245 -6.64 4.80 4.39
CA ASP A 245 -7.97 4.86 3.75
C ASP A 245 -8.42 6.31 3.47
N GLY A 246 -8.11 7.26 4.36
CA GLY A 246 -8.35 8.68 4.12
C GLY A 246 -7.47 9.30 3.01
N GLU A 247 -6.26 8.76 2.78
CA GLU A 247 -5.38 9.17 1.68
C GLU A 247 -5.93 8.75 0.31
N MET A 248 -6.81 7.74 0.28
CA MET A 248 -7.46 7.30 -0.96
C MET A 248 -8.49 8.31 -1.50
N ASP A 249 -8.82 9.37 -0.76
CA ASP A 249 -9.63 10.48 -1.27
C ASP A 249 -8.80 11.38 -2.25
N GLU A 250 -7.47 11.33 -2.22
CA GLU A 250 -6.62 12.09 -3.16
C GLU A 250 -6.76 11.52 -4.59
N PRO A 251 -6.98 12.35 -5.62
CA PRO A 251 -7.12 11.89 -7.00
C PRO A 251 -5.95 11.02 -7.48
N GLU A 252 -4.73 11.33 -7.06
CA GLU A 252 -3.49 10.62 -7.41
C GLU A 252 -3.46 9.20 -6.85
N SER A 253 -4.16 8.93 -5.74
CA SER A 253 -4.23 7.61 -5.11
C SER A 253 -4.96 6.57 -5.94
N LEU A 254 -5.99 6.99 -6.68
CA LEU A 254 -6.89 6.10 -7.43
C LEU A 254 -6.81 6.30 -8.95
N GLY A 255 -6.34 7.47 -9.40
CA GLY A 255 -6.42 7.89 -10.80
C GLY A 255 -5.57 7.06 -11.78
N GLN A 256 -4.65 6.25 -11.29
CA GLN A 256 -3.73 5.42 -12.09
C GLN A 256 -3.75 3.94 -11.69
N LEU A 257 -4.83 3.44 -11.10
CA LEU A 257 -4.94 2.00 -10.81
C LEU A 257 -4.95 1.13 -12.08
N SER A 258 -5.56 1.63 -13.16
CA SER A 258 -5.74 0.87 -14.41
C SER A 258 -4.41 0.56 -15.13
N ILE A 259 -3.40 1.42 -15.02
CA ILE A 259 -2.08 1.17 -15.63
C ILE A 259 -1.41 -0.05 -14.99
N ALA A 260 -1.55 -0.22 -13.68
CA ALA A 260 -0.96 -1.35 -12.97
C ALA A 260 -1.57 -2.69 -13.39
N ALA A 261 -2.90 -2.71 -13.58
CA ALA A 261 -3.59 -3.90 -14.08
C ALA A 261 -3.28 -4.16 -15.57
N ARG A 262 -3.33 -3.12 -16.42
CA ARG A 262 -3.03 -3.22 -17.86
C ARG A 262 -1.65 -3.81 -18.13
N GLU A 263 -0.67 -3.46 -17.29
CA GLU A 263 0.71 -3.92 -17.41
C GLU A 263 1.04 -5.12 -16.50
N ASN A 264 0.03 -5.76 -15.91
CA ASN A 264 0.16 -6.97 -15.09
C ASN A 264 1.22 -6.84 -13.98
N LEU A 265 1.20 -5.73 -13.23
CA LEU A 265 2.19 -5.41 -12.20
C LEU A 265 2.01 -6.25 -10.92
N ASP A 266 2.17 -7.56 -11.01
CA ASP A 266 2.14 -8.50 -9.89
C ASP A 266 3.36 -8.42 -8.95
N ASN A 267 4.29 -7.50 -9.22
CA ASN A 267 5.37 -7.06 -8.33
C ASN A 267 4.97 -5.85 -7.47
N LEU A 268 3.67 -5.52 -7.41
CA LEU A 268 3.11 -4.41 -6.63
C LEU A 268 2.08 -4.92 -5.62
N THR A 269 2.22 -4.47 -4.37
CA THR A 269 1.20 -4.64 -3.34
C THR A 269 0.90 -3.33 -2.63
N PHE A 270 -0.36 -2.90 -2.70
CA PHE A 270 -0.88 -1.85 -1.86
C PHE A 270 -1.38 -2.46 -0.54
N VAL A 271 -1.06 -1.81 0.57
CA VAL A 271 -1.56 -2.14 1.91
C VAL A 271 -2.27 -0.89 2.44
N VAL A 272 -3.59 -0.87 2.31
CA VAL A 272 -4.42 0.24 2.77
C VAL A 272 -4.83 -0.06 4.21
N ASN A 273 -4.39 0.80 5.13
CA ASN A 273 -4.76 0.77 6.53
C ASN A 273 -6.15 1.39 6.72
N CYS A 274 -7.18 0.55 6.69
CA CYS A 274 -8.58 0.92 6.86
C CYS A 274 -8.95 1.01 8.35
N ASN A 275 -8.49 2.07 9.01
CA ASN A 275 -8.89 2.37 10.39
C ASN A 275 -10.26 3.10 10.48
N LEU A 276 -10.88 3.34 9.31
CA LEU A 276 -12.17 3.99 9.07
C LEU A 276 -12.18 5.50 9.35
N GLN A 277 -11.05 6.11 9.67
CA GLN A 277 -10.94 7.52 10.03
C GLN A 277 -9.89 8.28 9.21
N ARG A 278 -10.22 9.54 8.93
CA ARG A 278 -9.26 10.59 8.59
C ARG A 278 -8.98 11.45 9.82
N LEU A 279 -8.46 12.66 9.64
CA LEU A 279 -8.00 13.48 10.75
C LEU A 279 -9.14 13.95 11.65
N ASP A 280 -10.24 14.44 11.06
CA ASP A 280 -11.36 15.07 11.77
C ASP A 280 -12.61 14.19 11.90
N GLY A 281 -12.52 12.89 11.59
CA GLY A 281 -13.63 11.96 11.71
C GLY A 281 -13.56 10.78 10.75
N PRO A 282 -14.66 10.00 10.62
CA PRO A 282 -14.72 8.87 9.71
C PRO A 282 -14.54 9.26 8.24
N VAL A 283 -13.98 8.35 7.43
CA VAL A 283 -13.86 8.55 5.97
C VAL A 283 -15.23 8.48 5.29
N ARG A 284 -16.02 7.45 5.61
CA ARG A 284 -17.39 7.23 5.12
C ARG A 284 -18.34 6.85 6.26
N GLY A 285 -18.65 7.77 7.17
CA GLY A 285 -19.45 7.46 8.37
C GLY A 285 -20.80 6.76 8.11
N ASN A 286 -21.54 7.15 7.06
CA ASN A 286 -22.82 6.53 6.67
C ASN A 286 -22.66 5.41 5.63
N GLY A 287 -21.42 5.07 5.25
CA GLY A 287 -21.09 4.10 4.21
C GLY A 287 -20.08 3.08 4.72
N LYS A 288 -19.35 2.48 3.77
CA LYS A 288 -18.35 1.45 4.04
C LYS A 288 -17.14 1.64 3.13
N ILE A 289 -16.10 2.32 3.60
CA ILE A 289 -14.91 2.66 2.79
C ILE A 289 -14.21 1.42 2.24
N ILE A 290 -14.15 0.33 3.00
CA ILE A 290 -13.53 -0.92 2.53
C ILE A 290 -14.28 -1.50 1.32
N GLN A 291 -15.61 -1.40 1.29
CA GLN A 291 -16.45 -1.90 0.20
C GLN A 291 -16.36 -0.99 -1.04
N GLU A 292 -16.29 0.33 -0.81
CA GLU A 292 -16.04 1.34 -1.86
C GLU A 292 -14.67 1.07 -2.53
N LEU A 293 -13.61 0.92 -1.74
CA LEU A 293 -12.28 0.61 -2.23
C LEU A 293 -12.24 -0.76 -2.92
N GLU A 294 -12.83 -1.81 -2.35
CA GLU A 294 -12.93 -3.12 -3.02
C GLU A 294 -13.51 -2.97 -4.44
N SER A 295 -14.60 -2.22 -4.57
CA SER A 295 -15.26 -2.01 -5.85
C SER A 295 -14.38 -1.26 -6.85
N GLN A 296 -13.71 -0.19 -6.41
CA GLN A 296 -12.81 0.60 -7.25
C GLN A 296 -11.61 -0.21 -7.71
N PHE A 297 -10.94 -0.94 -6.81
CA PHE A 297 -9.78 -1.77 -7.14
C PHE A 297 -10.15 -2.95 -8.03
N ARG A 298 -11.25 -3.67 -7.74
CA ARG A 298 -11.75 -4.74 -8.63
C ARG A 298 -12.11 -4.21 -10.00
N GLY A 299 -12.81 -3.07 -10.07
CA GLY A 299 -13.15 -2.40 -11.33
C GLY A 299 -11.92 -1.97 -12.14
N ALA A 300 -10.82 -1.65 -11.46
CA ALA A 300 -9.53 -1.34 -12.08
C ALA A 300 -8.72 -2.59 -12.48
N GLY A 301 -9.19 -3.81 -12.19
CA GLY A 301 -8.50 -5.06 -12.54
C GLY A 301 -7.48 -5.56 -11.53
N TRP A 302 -7.62 -5.19 -10.25
CA TRP A 302 -6.71 -5.61 -9.17
C TRP A 302 -7.24 -6.86 -8.45
N ASN A 303 -6.30 -7.65 -7.93
CA ASN A 303 -6.59 -8.64 -6.90
C ASN A 303 -6.85 -7.92 -5.57
N VAL A 304 -8.00 -8.17 -4.94
CA VAL A 304 -8.38 -7.54 -3.68
C VAL A 304 -8.44 -8.59 -2.58
N ILE A 305 -7.65 -8.38 -1.52
CA ILE A 305 -7.65 -9.18 -0.30
C ILE A 305 -8.17 -8.31 0.85
N LYS A 306 -9.34 -8.65 1.37
CA LYS A 306 -9.90 -8.03 2.57
C LYS A 306 -9.44 -8.77 3.82
N LEU A 307 -8.93 -7.99 4.77
CA LEU A 307 -8.47 -8.43 6.07
C LEU A 307 -9.32 -7.70 7.13
N ILE A 308 -10.48 -8.24 7.46
CA ILE A 308 -11.55 -7.57 8.22
C ILE A 308 -11.55 -7.95 9.69
N TRP A 309 -11.55 -9.25 9.99
CA TRP A 309 -11.75 -9.81 11.33
C TRP A 309 -10.54 -10.64 11.77
N ASP A 310 -10.20 -10.59 13.05
CA ASP A 310 -9.16 -11.47 13.60
C ASP A 310 -9.69 -12.88 13.89
N ARG A 311 -8.83 -13.77 14.36
CA ARG A 311 -9.21 -15.15 14.65
C ARG A 311 -10.26 -15.32 15.74
N SER A 312 -10.53 -14.30 16.56
CA SER A 312 -11.54 -14.39 17.61
C SER A 312 -12.97 -14.50 17.04
N TRP A 313 -13.16 -14.07 15.79
CA TRP A 313 -14.44 -14.20 15.07
C TRP A 313 -14.63 -15.55 14.38
N ASP A 314 -13.56 -16.33 14.17
CA ASP A 314 -13.63 -17.59 13.41
C ASP A 314 -14.70 -18.57 13.97
N PRO A 315 -14.82 -18.78 15.30
CA PRO A 315 -15.86 -19.66 15.83
C PRO A 315 -17.29 -19.16 15.60
N LEU A 316 -17.51 -17.83 15.65
CA LEU A 316 -18.82 -17.23 15.42
C LEU A 316 -19.22 -17.32 13.95
N LEU A 317 -18.28 -17.05 13.05
CA LEU A 317 -18.50 -17.20 11.60
C LEU A 317 -18.77 -18.65 11.20
N ALA A 318 -18.10 -19.62 11.84
CA ALA A 318 -18.35 -21.04 11.61
C ALA A 318 -19.73 -21.52 12.12
N GLN A 319 -20.31 -20.80 13.09
CA GLN A 319 -21.66 -21.07 13.61
C GLN A 319 -22.77 -20.41 12.78
N ASP A 320 -22.45 -19.42 11.95
CA ASP A 320 -23.41 -18.63 11.18
C ASP A 320 -23.97 -19.39 9.96
N ARG A 321 -24.86 -20.35 10.21
CA ARG A 321 -25.49 -21.15 9.14
C ARG A 321 -26.50 -20.38 8.29
N ASP A 322 -27.14 -19.39 8.88
CA ASP A 322 -28.22 -18.62 8.26
C ASP A 322 -27.71 -17.31 7.62
N GLY A 323 -26.39 -17.03 7.69
CA GLY A 323 -25.78 -15.81 7.17
C GLY A 323 -26.18 -14.53 7.91
N ILE A 324 -26.75 -14.64 9.10
CA ILE A 324 -27.28 -13.51 9.87
C ILE A 324 -26.17 -12.62 10.42
N LEU A 325 -25.05 -13.22 10.84
CA LEU A 325 -23.90 -12.49 11.36
C LEU A 325 -23.21 -11.75 10.22
N VAL A 326 -23.00 -12.44 9.10
CA VAL A 326 -22.45 -11.84 7.88
C VAL A 326 -23.33 -10.69 7.39
N ASN A 327 -24.67 -10.87 7.37
CA ASN A 327 -25.58 -9.80 7.02
C ASN A 327 -25.50 -8.59 7.97
N LYS A 328 -25.39 -8.81 9.29
CA LYS A 328 -25.19 -7.73 10.26
C LYS A 328 -23.85 -7.00 10.01
N MET A 329 -22.78 -7.72 9.71
CA MET A 329 -21.48 -7.12 9.34
C MET A 329 -21.57 -6.30 8.05
N ASN A 330 -22.29 -6.80 7.04
CA ASN A 330 -22.53 -6.12 5.77
C ASN A 330 -23.29 -4.81 5.95
N THR A 331 -24.36 -4.82 6.75
CA THR A 331 -25.29 -3.68 6.92
C THR A 331 -24.83 -2.64 7.93
N THR A 332 -23.91 -2.99 8.84
CA THR A 332 -23.36 -2.05 9.82
C THR A 332 -22.45 -1.00 9.13
N PRO A 333 -22.77 0.31 9.20
CA PRO A 333 -21.94 1.35 8.58
C PRO A 333 -20.66 1.61 9.37
N ASP A 334 -19.65 2.20 8.72
CA ASP A 334 -18.35 2.48 9.35
C ASP A 334 -18.48 3.35 10.60
N GLY A 335 -19.38 4.34 10.59
CA GLY A 335 -19.65 5.18 11.76
C GLY A 335 -20.09 4.37 12.98
N GLN A 336 -20.89 3.32 12.77
CA GLN A 336 -21.33 2.45 13.85
C GLN A 336 -20.20 1.53 14.34
N PHE A 337 -19.35 1.02 13.44
CA PHE A 337 -18.14 0.30 13.85
C PHE A 337 -17.16 1.18 14.63
N GLN A 338 -17.13 2.48 14.34
CA GLN A 338 -16.36 3.44 15.13
C GLN A 338 -16.95 3.66 16.53
N THR A 339 -18.27 3.69 16.67
CA THR A 339 -18.93 3.70 17.99
C THR A 339 -18.55 2.45 18.79
N TYR A 340 -18.69 1.25 18.20
CA TYR A 340 -18.36 -0.01 18.88
C TYR A 340 -16.91 -0.09 19.35
N ALA A 341 -15.96 0.52 18.61
CA ALA A 341 -14.55 0.55 19.01
C ALA A 341 -14.29 1.39 20.27
N THR A 342 -15.25 2.19 20.72
CA THR A 342 -15.12 3.08 21.89
C THR A 342 -16.09 2.78 23.02
N GLU A 343 -16.97 1.80 22.82
CA GLU A 343 -18.06 1.45 23.74
C GLU A 343 -17.79 0.16 24.51
N THR A 344 -18.65 -0.13 25.50
CA THR A 344 -18.53 -1.32 26.35
C THR A 344 -18.99 -2.61 25.65
N GLY A 345 -18.53 -3.76 26.13
CA GLY A 345 -19.00 -5.06 25.62
C GLY A 345 -20.51 -5.26 25.76
N GLY A 346 -21.12 -4.74 26.84
CA GLY A 346 -22.57 -4.74 27.02
C GLY A 346 -23.30 -3.93 25.94
N TYR A 347 -22.77 -2.76 25.58
CA TYR A 347 -23.29 -1.96 24.46
C TYR A 347 -23.19 -2.71 23.13
N ILE A 348 -22.06 -3.37 22.85
CA ILE A 348 -21.89 -4.17 21.63
C ILE A 348 -22.87 -5.34 21.61
N ARG A 349 -23.04 -6.05 22.74
CA ARG A 349 -24.02 -7.13 22.88
C ARG A 349 -25.42 -6.66 22.51
N GLU A 350 -25.85 -5.51 23.03
CA GLU A 350 -27.19 -4.98 22.81
C GLU A 350 -27.37 -4.44 21.38
N HIS A 351 -26.42 -3.67 20.86
CA HIS A 351 -26.62 -2.92 19.61
C HIS A 351 -26.04 -3.58 18.36
N PHE A 352 -25.14 -4.57 18.50
CA PHE A 352 -24.65 -5.37 17.37
C PHE A 352 -25.35 -6.73 17.31
N PHE A 353 -25.39 -7.45 18.44
CA PHE A 353 -25.98 -8.79 18.49
C PHE A 353 -27.46 -8.81 18.92
N GLY A 354 -27.98 -7.73 19.50
CA GLY A 354 -29.29 -7.74 20.17
C GLY A 354 -30.52 -7.53 19.28
N ASP A 355 -30.35 -7.05 18.04
CA ASP A 355 -31.47 -6.75 17.14
C ASP A 355 -32.18 -8.01 16.59
N ASP A 356 -31.51 -9.17 16.62
CA ASP A 356 -32.04 -10.46 16.18
C ASP A 356 -31.81 -11.52 17.27
N GLN A 357 -32.84 -12.28 17.64
CA GLN A 357 -32.75 -13.31 18.68
C GLN A 357 -31.70 -14.39 18.35
N ARG A 358 -31.52 -14.72 17.07
CA ARG A 358 -30.53 -15.69 16.61
C ARG A 358 -29.11 -15.14 16.77
N LEU A 359 -28.87 -13.87 16.43
CA LEU A 359 -27.59 -13.20 16.67
C LEU A 359 -27.26 -13.13 18.17
N ARG A 360 -28.28 -12.85 18.99
CA ARG A 360 -28.12 -12.80 20.45
C ARG A 360 -27.72 -14.15 21.01
N ALA A 361 -28.30 -15.23 20.51
CA ALA A 361 -27.98 -16.60 20.92
C ALA A 361 -26.51 -16.96 20.61
N MET A 362 -25.93 -16.45 19.52
CA MET A 362 -24.52 -16.72 19.17
C MET A 362 -23.52 -16.23 20.24
N VAL A 363 -23.88 -15.21 21.02
CA VAL A 363 -23.00 -14.62 22.05
C VAL A 363 -23.51 -14.81 23.48
N GLU A 364 -24.54 -15.63 23.69
CA GLU A 364 -25.16 -15.85 25.00
C GLU A 364 -24.15 -16.39 26.03
N GLY A 365 -23.26 -17.30 25.59
CA GLY A 365 -22.20 -17.86 26.44
C GLY A 365 -20.95 -16.99 26.58
N MET A 366 -20.86 -15.85 25.87
CA MET A 366 -19.73 -14.94 25.97
C MET A 366 -19.96 -13.91 27.07
N THR A 367 -18.93 -13.56 27.81
CA THR A 367 -18.93 -12.39 28.71
C THR A 367 -18.78 -11.09 27.92
N ASP A 368 -19.17 -9.95 28.50
CA ASP A 368 -18.97 -8.64 27.86
C ASP A 368 -17.50 -8.35 27.59
N GLN A 369 -16.60 -8.84 28.45
CA GLN A 369 -15.16 -8.77 28.19
C GLN A 369 -14.78 -9.57 26.93
N GLN A 370 -15.25 -10.80 26.77
CA GLN A 370 -14.96 -11.58 25.56
C GLN A 370 -15.52 -10.93 24.29
N ILE A 371 -16.70 -10.31 24.35
CA ILE A 371 -17.26 -9.53 23.22
C ILE A 371 -16.39 -8.31 22.90
N LEU A 372 -15.92 -7.60 23.93
CA LEU A 372 -15.03 -6.44 23.75
C LEU A 372 -13.68 -6.83 23.10
N HIS A 373 -13.22 -8.07 23.30
CA HIS A 373 -11.98 -8.58 22.72
C HIS A 373 -12.14 -9.12 21.28
N LEU A 374 -13.34 -9.07 20.70
CA LEU A 374 -13.54 -9.42 19.30
C LEU A 374 -12.83 -8.39 18.38
N GLY A 375 -11.71 -8.79 17.79
CA GLY A 375 -10.76 -7.87 17.17
C GLY A 375 -10.91 -7.69 15.66
N ARG A 376 -10.15 -6.71 15.12
CA ARG A 376 -10.07 -6.42 13.69
C ARG A 376 -8.86 -7.12 13.08
N GLY A 377 -9.01 -7.64 11.85
CA GLY A 377 -8.03 -8.53 11.22
C GLY A 377 -6.65 -7.92 11.01
N GLY A 378 -6.56 -6.60 10.81
CA GLY A 378 -5.28 -5.89 10.65
C GLY A 378 -4.42 -5.84 11.92
N HIS A 379 -4.86 -6.43 13.03
CA HIS A 379 -4.09 -6.58 14.27
C HIS A 379 -3.62 -8.00 14.55
N ASP A 380 -4.01 -8.99 13.74
CA ASP A 380 -3.69 -10.41 13.93
C ASP A 380 -2.55 -10.85 13.00
N HIS A 381 -1.39 -11.17 13.57
CA HIS A 381 -0.19 -11.58 12.81
C HIS A 381 -0.44 -12.73 11.83
N ARG A 382 -1.29 -13.72 12.19
CA ARG A 382 -1.57 -14.86 11.30
C ARG A 382 -2.42 -14.45 10.12
N LYS A 383 -3.46 -13.64 10.35
CA LYS A 383 -4.33 -13.14 9.28
C LYS A 383 -3.57 -12.18 8.35
N ILE A 384 -2.70 -11.33 8.90
CA ILE A 384 -1.82 -10.44 8.14
C ILE A 384 -0.83 -11.26 7.30
N PHE A 385 -0.18 -12.26 7.90
CA PHE A 385 0.74 -13.14 7.18
C PHE A 385 0.05 -13.86 6.02
N ALA A 386 -1.14 -14.41 6.25
CA ALA A 386 -1.95 -15.03 5.21
C ALA A 386 -2.21 -14.07 4.03
N ALA A 387 -2.62 -12.83 4.33
CA ALA A 387 -2.86 -11.80 3.31
C ALA A 387 -1.58 -11.45 2.53
N PHE A 388 -0.45 -11.26 3.20
CA PHE A 388 0.83 -10.89 2.58
C PHE A 388 1.38 -12.05 1.73
N SER A 389 1.28 -13.29 2.22
CA SER A 389 1.65 -14.50 1.47
C SER A 389 0.80 -14.66 0.22
N ALA A 390 -0.52 -14.52 0.33
CA ALA A 390 -1.42 -14.59 -0.82
C ALA A 390 -1.13 -13.48 -1.85
N ALA A 391 -0.87 -12.25 -1.41
CA ALA A 391 -0.48 -11.14 -2.30
C ALA A 391 0.84 -11.42 -3.03
N LYS A 392 1.87 -11.91 -2.34
CA LYS A 392 3.18 -12.23 -2.94
C LYS A 392 3.09 -13.40 -3.93
N ALA A 393 2.23 -14.38 -3.64
CA ALA A 393 2.00 -15.54 -4.48
C ALA A 393 1.16 -15.24 -5.73
N HIS A 394 0.31 -14.22 -5.68
CA HIS A 394 -0.55 -13.83 -6.81
C HIS A 394 0.29 -13.38 -8.03
N LYS A 395 -0.17 -13.72 -9.23
CA LYS A 395 0.51 -13.43 -10.51
C LYS A 395 -0.47 -12.89 -11.54
N GLY A 396 0.06 -12.06 -12.45
CA GLY A 396 -0.69 -11.46 -13.55
C GLY A 396 -1.49 -10.20 -13.20
N GLN A 397 -1.64 -9.83 -11.92
CA GLN A 397 -2.32 -8.60 -11.50
C GLN A 397 -1.65 -8.00 -10.26
N PRO A 398 -1.67 -6.66 -10.08
CA PRO A 398 -1.31 -6.04 -8.81
C PRO A 398 -2.31 -6.46 -7.72
N THR A 399 -1.85 -6.45 -6.46
CA THR A 399 -2.72 -6.78 -5.31
C THR A 399 -2.91 -5.57 -4.40
N VAL A 400 -4.13 -5.39 -3.88
CA VAL A 400 -4.41 -4.52 -2.74
C VAL A 400 -4.88 -5.35 -1.54
N ILE A 401 -4.33 -5.04 -0.37
CA ILE A 401 -4.78 -5.55 0.91
C ILE A 401 -5.52 -4.42 1.62
N LEU A 402 -6.80 -4.63 1.91
CA LEU A 402 -7.65 -3.71 2.67
C LEU A 402 -7.69 -4.21 4.12
N ALA A 403 -6.84 -3.62 4.97
CA ALA A 403 -6.63 -4.07 6.34
C ALA A 403 -7.46 -3.25 7.32
N HIS A 404 -8.49 -3.87 7.91
CA HIS A 404 -9.33 -3.26 8.93
C HIS A 404 -8.56 -3.20 10.26
N THR A 405 -8.31 -1.99 10.74
CA THR A 405 -7.55 -1.74 11.99
C THR A 405 -8.30 -0.77 12.89
N VAL A 406 -7.75 -0.45 14.06
CA VAL A 406 -8.29 0.56 15.00
C VAL A 406 -7.28 1.69 15.08
N LYS A 407 -7.73 2.94 14.84
CA LYS A 407 -6.87 4.12 15.00
C LYS A 407 -6.42 4.25 16.46
N GLY A 408 -5.12 4.44 16.70
CA GLY A 408 -4.57 4.55 18.05
C GLY A 408 -4.55 3.24 18.83
N TRP A 409 -4.64 2.07 18.16
CA TRP A 409 -4.64 0.76 18.80
C TRP A 409 -3.56 0.58 19.86
N THR A 410 -3.91 0.00 21.00
CA THR A 410 -3.09 -0.21 22.22
C THR A 410 -2.70 1.02 23.03
N LEU A 411 -3.01 2.25 22.60
CA LEU A 411 -2.70 3.47 23.36
C LEU A 411 -3.69 3.74 24.51
N GLY A 412 -4.72 2.92 24.68
CA GLY A 412 -5.70 3.03 25.76
C GLY A 412 -6.95 3.85 25.40
N PRO A 413 -7.93 3.94 26.31
CA PRO A 413 -9.28 4.42 26.04
C PRO A 413 -9.36 5.91 25.66
N ASN A 414 -8.35 6.70 26.06
CA ASN A 414 -8.23 8.11 25.70
C ASN A 414 -7.82 8.32 24.23
N PHE A 415 -7.28 7.29 23.57
CA PHE A 415 -6.71 7.35 22.24
C PHE A 415 -7.41 6.41 21.24
N GLU A 416 -7.76 5.20 21.64
CA GLU A 416 -8.32 4.19 20.74
C GLU A 416 -9.66 4.62 20.15
N GLY A 417 -9.74 4.62 18.81
CA GLY A 417 -10.98 4.92 18.09
C GLY A 417 -11.47 6.37 18.18
N ARG A 418 -10.80 7.26 18.93
CA ARG A 418 -11.22 8.67 19.09
C ARG A 418 -10.75 9.54 17.91
N ASN A 419 -11.58 10.51 17.50
CA ASN A 419 -11.24 11.42 16.40
C ASN A 419 -10.03 12.31 16.76
N ALA A 420 -9.99 12.82 17.99
CA ALA A 420 -8.96 13.74 18.48
C ALA A 420 -7.54 13.13 18.52
N THR A 421 -7.41 11.80 18.49
CA THR A 421 -6.15 11.06 18.68
C THR A 421 -5.06 11.45 17.69
N HIS A 422 -5.43 11.92 16.50
CA HIS A 422 -4.43 12.39 15.54
C HIS A 422 -3.67 13.63 16.03
N GLN A 423 -4.34 14.52 16.78
CA GLN A 423 -3.73 15.72 17.35
C GLN A 423 -3.16 15.50 18.76
N MET A 424 -3.39 14.33 19.37
CA MET A 424 -2.83 13.98 20.67
C MET A 424 -1.38 13.56 20.51
N LYS A 425 -0.47 14.45 20.94
CA LYS A 425 0.99 14.32 20.73
C LYS A 425 1.77 14.05 22.01
N LYS A 426 1.08 14.06 23.16
CA LYS A 426 1.66 13.88 24.48
C LYS A 426 0.77 12.95 25.28
N LEU A 427 1.39 11.95 25.92
CA LEU A 427 0.76 11.08 26.89
C LEU A 427 0.91 11.70 28.27
N THR A 428 -0.15 11.68 29.08
CA THR A 428 -0.05 12.00 30.52
C THR A 428 0.71 10.90 31.26
N VAL A 429 1.11 11.12 32.51
CA VAL A 429 1.78 10.09 33.32
C VAL A 429 0.86 8.87 33.51
N ASP A 430 -0.44 9.09 33.72
CA ASP A 430 -1.41 8.00 33.87
C ASP A 430 -1.61 7.24 32.55
N ASP A 431 -1.65 7.95 31.40
CA ASP A 431 -1.68 7.30 30.09
C ASP A 431 -0.41 6.45 29.88
N LEU A 432 0.77 6.96 30.27
CA LEU A 432 2.03 6.23 30.16
C LEU A 432 2.04 4.96 31.02
N LYS A 433 1.54 5.02 32.25
CA LYS A 433 1.42 3.85 33.14
C LYS A 433 0.50 2.80 32.54
N GLY A 434 -0.71 3.20 32.12
CA GLY A 434 -1.67 2.30 31.49
C GLY A 434 -1.13 1.69 30.19
N PHE A 435 -0.40 2.48 29.38
CA PHE A 435 0.23 2.00 28.16
C PHE A 435 1.37 1.01 28.46
N ARG A 436 2.24 1.31 29.42
CA ARG A 436 3.32 0.42 29.91
C ARG A 436 2.76 -0.92 30.37
N ASP A 437 1.69 -0.89 31.17
CA ASP A 437 1.01 -2.07 31.70
C ASP A 437 0.41 -2.94 30.59
N ARG A 438 -0.31 -2.32 29.65
CA ARG A 438 -0.93 -3.01 28.51
C ARG A 438 0.10 -3.65 27.57
N LEU A 439 1.26 -3.03 27.44
CA LEU A 439 2.36 -3.54 26.62
C LEU A 439 3.30 -4.50 27.39
N HIS A 440 3.12 -4.68 28.70
CA HIS A 440 3.98 -5.46 29.58
C HIS A 440 5.46 -5.03 29.55
N ILE A 441 5.71 -3.72 29.52
CA ILE A 441 7.08 -3.16 29.48
C ILE A 441 7.63 -3.04 30.91
N PRO A 442 8.83 -3.57 31.23
CA PRO A 442 9.38 -3.60 32.59
C PRO A 442 10.04 -2.26 32.99
N ILE A 443 9.29 -1.17 32.91
CA ILE A 443 9.68 0.16 33.42
C ILE A 443 8.89 0.41 34.70
N THR A 444 9.50 0.96 35.75
CA THR A 444 8.84 1.22 37.03
C THR A 444 8.03 2.52 37.03
N ASP A 445 7.03 2.62 37.92
CA ASP A 445 6.25 3.86 38.10
C ASP A 445 7.12 5.06 38.44
N ARG A 446 8.15 4.86 39.27
CA ARG A 446 9.10 5.89 39.66
C ARG A 446 9.82 6.49 38.45
N GLU A 447 10.20 5.66 37.47
CA GLU A 447 10.86 6.14 36.25
C GLU A 447 9.93 7.02 35.40
N LEU A 448 8.63 6.69 35.35
CA LEU A 448 7.62 7.48 34.63
C LEU A 448 7.26 8.79 35.33
N GLU A 449 7.35 8.85 36.65
CA GLU A 449 7.06 10.04 37.46
C GLU A 449 8.25 11.00 37.57
N SER A 450 9.48 10.48 37.47
CA SER A 450 10.71 11.23 37.76
C SER A 450 11.20 12.17 36.64
N GLY A 451 10.58 12.14 35.45
CA GLY A 451 11.00 13.01 34.35
C GLY A 451 10.47 12.59 32.98
N ALA A 452 11.36 12.65 31.98
CA ALA A 452 11.02 12.23 30.63
C ALA A 452 10.95 10.69 30.57
N PRO A 453 9.84 10.10 30.07
CA PRO A 453 9.70 8.64 30.03
C PRO A 453 10.87 8.00 29.28
N PRO A 454 11.45 6.89 29.79
CA PRO A 454 12.62 6.26 29.17
C PRO A 454 12.22 5.47 27.92
N TYR A 455 13.15 5.38 26.96
CA TYR A 455 13.06 4.36 25.91
C TYR A 455 13.30 2.98 26.53
N TYR A 456 12.73 1.96 25.91
CA TYR A 456 12.89 0.57 26.32
C TYR A 456 13.75 -0.18 25.30
N HIS A 457 14.77 -0.87 25.81
CA HIS A 457 15.60 -1.81 25.05
C HIS A 457 15.86 -3.02 25.95
N PRO A 458 15.44 -4.25 25.58
CA PRO A 458 15.57 -5.43 26.44
C PRO A 458 17.02 -5.91 26.63
N GLY A 459 17.94 -5.38 25.84
CA GLY A 459 19.38 -5.71 25.86
C GLY A 459 19.80 -6.35 24.53
N ARG A 460 21.05 -6.16 24.11
CA ARG A 460 21.54 -6.67 22.81
C ARG A 460 21.51 -8.18 22.71
N ASP A 461 21.74 -8.86 23.84
CA ASP A 461 21.78 -10.31 23.94
C ASP A 461 20.39 -10.92 24.25
N SER A 462 19.32 -10.12 24.26
CA SER A 462 17.97 -10.63 24.51
C SER A 462 17.49 -11.47 23.33
N GLU A 463 16.66 -12.48 23.62
CA GLU A 463 16.08 -13.35 22.58
C GLU A 463 15.31 -12.54 21.54
N GLU A 464 14.60 -11.49 21.98
CA GLU A 464 13.84 -10.59 21.12
C GLU A 464 14.74 -9.86 20.11
N ILE A 465 15.88 -9.31 20.55
CA ILE A 465 16.78 -8.56 19.67
C ILE A 465 17.52 -9.49 18.71
N GLN A 466 17.99 -10.65 19.19
CA GLN A 466 18.61 -11.66 18.33
C GLN A 466 17.62 -12.15 17.27
N TYR A 467 16.36 -12.40 17.64
CA TYR A 467 15.30 -12.76 16.69
C TYR A 467 15.09 -11.68 15.63
N MET A 468 15.07 -10.40 16.01
CA MET A 468 14.96 -9.30 15.04
C MET A 468 16.13 -9.29 14.05
N HIS A 469 17.36 -9.47 14.53
CA HIS A 469 18.54 -9.57 13.67
C HIS A 469 18.45 -10.77 12.72
N ASP A 470 18.14 -11.96 13.23
CA ASP A 470 18.01 -13.19 12.44
C ASP A 470 16.95 -13.04 11.34
N ARG A 471 15.79 -12.47 11.65
CA ARG A 471 14.75 -12.19 10.65
C ARG A 471 15.23 -11.22 9.59
N ARG A 472 15.94 -10.14 9.95
CA ARG A 472 16.44 -9.17 8.97
C ARG A 472 17.56 -9.73 8.10
N LEU A 473 18.53 -10.44 8.69
CA LEU A 473 19.63 -11.07 7.97
C LEU A 473 19.10 -12.16 7.02
N GLY A 474 18.13 -12.97 7.47
CA GLY A 474 17.46 -13.97 6.63
C GLY A 474 16.64 -13.38 5.47
N LEU A 475 16.29 -12.09 5.54
CA LEU A 475 15.61 -11.35 4.48
C LEU A 475 16.55 -10.41 3.71
N GLY A 476 17.86 -10.63 3.74
CA GLY A 476 18.82 -9.88 2.93
C GLY A 476 19.13 -8.48 3.47
N GLY A 477 19.03 -8.27 4.78
CA GLY A 477 19.53 -7.07 5.45
C GLY A 477 18.46 -6.16 6.04
N TYR A 478 18.85 -5.00 6.54
CA TYR A 478 17.93 -4.07 7.21
C TYR A 478 17.16 -3.19 6.24
N VAL A 479 15.92 -2.84 6.59
CA VAL A 479 15.08 -1.88 5.86
C VAL A 479 14.48 -0.86 6.84
N PRO A 480 14.23 0.40 6.43
CA PRO A 480 14.73 1.00 5.19
C PRO A 480 16.25 1.16 5.23
N THR A 481 16.90 1.09 4.07
CA THR A 481 18.33 1.37 3.90
C THR A 481 18.55 1.88 2.49
N ARG A 482 19.01 3.13 2.38
CA ARG A 482 19.37 3.70 1.08
C ARG A 482 20.85 3.45 0.81
N VAL A 483 21.14 2.74 -0.28
CA VAL A 483 22.52 2.42 -0.67
C VAL A 483 22.74 2.89 -2.10
N VAL A 484 23.69 3.81 -2.31
CA VAL A 484 24.05 4.29 -3.66
C VAL A 484 25.26 3.49 -4.15
N ARG A 485 25.01 2.55 -5.07
CA ARG A 485 26.05 1.64 -5.63
C ARG A 485 26.41 1.93 -7.09
N SER A 486 25.75 2.91 -7.71
CA SER A 486 25.90 3.16 -9.14
C SER A 486 27.32 3.51 -9.53
N LYS A 487 27.80 2.86 -10.60
CA LYS A 487 29.06 3.25 -11.25
C LYS A 487 28.79 4.37 -12.26
N PRO A 488 29.65 5.40 -12.34
CA PRO A 488 29.54 6.40 -13.39
C PRO A 488 29.58 5.76 -14.78
N LEU A 489 28.72 6.24 -15.68
CA LEU A 489 28.76 5.85 -17.09
C LEU A 489 29.92 6.54 -17.79
N SER A 490 30.55 5.85 -18.75
CA SER A 490 31.48 6.49 -19.68
C SER A 490 30.73 7.49 -20.55
N LEU A 491 31.08 8.78 -20.42
CA LEU A 491 30.42 9.84 -21.19
C LEU A 491 30.89 9.82 -22.66
N PRO A 492 30.03 10.20 -23.62
CA PRO A 492 30.39 10.26 -25.02
C PRO A 492 31.54 11.24 -25.28
N GLU A 493 32.41 10.89 -26.23
CA GLU A 493 33.49 11.76 -26.67
C GLU A 493 32.97 12.98 -27.46
N ASP A 494 33.82 14.00 -27.60
CA ASP A 494 33.53 15.23 -28.34
C ASP A 494 33.02 14.99 -29.77
N LYS A 495 33.44 13.89 -30.40
CA LYS A 495 33.02 13.51 -31.76
C LYS A 495 31.52 13.27 -31.87
N THR A 496 30.88 12.73 -30.82
CA THR A 496 29.42 12.52 -30.78
C THR A 496 28.66 13.83 -30.90
N TYR A 497 29.25 14.94 -30.45
CA TYR A 497 28.66 16.28 -30.51
C TYR A 497 29.05 17.08 -31.76
N ALA A 498 29.91 16.55 -32.63
CA ALA A 498 30.49 17.30 -33.75
C ALA A 498 29.45 17.82 -34.75
N VAL A 499 28.37 17.05 -35.00
CA VAL A 499 27.28 17.47 -35.89
C VAL A 499 26.51 18.64 -35.27
N ALA A 500 26.15 18.54 -33.99
CA ALA A 500 25.45 19.61 -33.27
C ALA A 500 26.30 20.90 -33.18
N LYS A 501 27.61 20.78 -32.94
CA LYS A 501 28.54 21.93 -32.87
C LYS A 501 28.66 22.71 -34.19
N LYS A 502 28.37 22.10 -35.34
CA LYS A 502 28.35 22.80 -36.64
C LYS A 502 27.15 23.75 -36.80
N GLY A 503 26.14 23.65 -35.94
CA GLY A 503 24.90 24.43 -36.03
C GLY A 503 24.00 23.97 -37.18
N SER A 504 22.92 24.72 -37.42
CA SER A 504 21.94 24.41 -38.47
C SER A 504 22.28 25.00 -39.85
N GLY A 505 23.45 25.63 -39.98
CA GLY A 505 23.88 26.29 -41.22
C GLY A 505 22.93 27.43 -41.60
N GLN A 506 22.38 27.37 -42.81
CA GLN A 506 21.44 28.37 -43.34
C GLN A 506 19.97 28.08 -42.98
N GLN A 507 19.67 26.93 -42.37
CA GLN A 507 18.30 26.58 -42.00
C GLN A 507 17.97 27.05 -40.58
N SER A 508 16.91 27.84 -40.44
CA SER A 508 16.32 28.13 -39.14
C SER A 508 15.64 26.86 -38.61
N ILE A 509 15.96 26.49 -37.36
CA ILE A 509 15.34 25.36 -36.67
C ILE A 509 14.90 25.78 -35.27
N ALA A 510 13.86 25.13 -34.73
CA ALA A 510 13.49 25.29 -33.34
C ALA A 510 14.53 24.62 -32.43
N THR A 511 14.69 25.10 -31.20
CA THR A 511 15.56 24.49 -30.18
C THR A 511 15.15 23.04 -29.87
N THR A 512 13.86 22.72 -29.92
CA THR A 512 13.35 21.34 -29.82
C THR A 512 13.91 20.43 -30.92
N MET A 513 13.96 20.91 -32.18
CA MET A 513 14.56 20.14 -33.27
C MET A 513 16.07 19.94 -33.06
N ALA A 514 16.77 20.96 -32.57
CA ALA A 514 18.20 20.85 -32.24
C ALA A 514 18.43 19.82 -31.12
N PHE A 515 17.58 19.85 -30.09
CA PHE A 515 17.59 18.89 -28.99
C PHE A 515 17.39 17.45 -29.47
N VAL A 516 16.36 17.17 -30.28
CA VAL A 516 16.09 15.84 -30.81
C VAL A 516 17.26 15.32 -31.65
N ARG A 517 17.90 16.19 -32.46
CA ARG A 517 19.08 15.81 -33.25
C ARG A 517 20.24 15.37 -32.35
N ILE A 518 20.53 16.12 -31.28
CA ILE A 518 21.57 15.75 -30.30
C ILE A 518 21.21 14.44 -29.61
N LEU A 519 19.97 14.31 -29.13
CA LEU A 519 19.50 13.11 -28.44
C LEU A 519 19.61 11.87 -29.32
N LYS A 520 19.34 11.99 -30.63
CA LYS A 520 19.50 10.90 -31.59
C LYS A 520 20.93 10.40 -31.71
N ASP A 521 21.91 11.31 -31.69
CA ASP A 521 23.32 10.93 -31.73
C ASP A 521 23.77 10.31 -30.39
N LEU A 522 23.28 10.84 -29.26
CA LEU A 522 23.54 10.26 -27.92
C LEU A 522 22.94 8.87 -27.74
N MET A 523 21.72 8.64 -28.25
CA MET A 523 21.07 7.32 -28.17
C MET A 523 21.71 6.26 -29.06
N ARG A 524 22.54 6.65 -30.03
CA ARG A 524 23.34 5.73 -30.86
C ARG A 524 24.63 5.29 -30.18
N ASP A 525 25.04 5.97 -29.11
CA ASP A 525 26.19 5.57 -28.32
C ASP A 525 25.96 4.17 -27.72
N LYS A 526 26.99 3.31 -27.78
CA LYS A 526 26.87 1.91 -27.39
C LYS A 526 26.78 1.73 -25.86
N GLU A 527 27.37 2.65 -25.10
CA GLU A 527 27.42 2.57 -23.64
C GLU A 527 26.19 3.25 -23.04
N ILE A 528 25.96 4.53 -23.35
CA ILE A 528 24.88 5.30 -22.70
C ILE A 528 23.54 5.22 -23.45
N GLY A 529 23.55 4.85 -24.73
CA GLY A 529 22.36 4.96 -25.58
C GLY A 529 21.19 4.14 -25.06
N LYS A 530 21.47 2.97 -24.46
CA LYS A 530 20.45 2.10 -23.84
C LYS A 530 19.92 2.62 -22.50
N ARG A 531 20.62 3.55 -21.84
CA ARG A 531 20.26 4.12 -20.53
C ARG A 531 19.25 5.25 -20.64
N PHE A 532 19.06 5.84 -21.81
CA PHE A 532 18.02 6.86 -22.02
C PHE A 532 16.61 6.28 -21.84
N VAL A 533 15.74 7.02 -21.17
CA VAL A 533 14.32 6.70 -21.02
C VAL A 533 13.52 7.87 -21.55
N LEU A 534 12.90 7.71 -22.72
CA LEU A 534 12.16 8.80 -23.37
C LEU A 534 10.71 8.78 -22.91
N ILE A 535 10.24 9.86 -22.29
CA ILE A 535 8.92 9.94 -21.65
C ILE A 535 8.16 11.11 -22.28
N ALA A 536 6.90 10.90 -22.66
CA ALA A 536 6.02 11.97 -23.08
C ALA A 536 4.54 11.65 -22.73
N PRO A 537 3.72 12.67 -22.40
CA PRO A 537 2.31 12.48 -22.17
C PRO A 537 1.60 12.56 -23.52
N ASP A 538 1.51 11.44 -24.23
CA ASP A 538 0.92 11.32 -25.58
C ASP A 538 1.73 11.97 -26.72
N GLU A 539 1.91 13.29 -26.76
CA GLU A 539 2.34 13.99 -27.99
C GLU A 539 3.83 13.94 -28.35
N TYR A 540 4.37 12.76 -28.69
CA TYR A 540 5.74 12.64 -29.22
C TYR A 540 5.96 13.38 -30.56
N ARG A 541 4.95 13.41 -31.45
CA ARG A 541 5.04 14.04 -32.77
C ARG A 541 5.24 15.56 -32.68
N THR A 542 4.57 16.22 -31.74
CA THR A 542 4.72 17.67 -31.51
C THR A 542 6.17 18.05 -31.21
N PHE A 543 6.88 17.19 -30.47
CA PHE A 543 8.28 17.42 -30.10
C PHE A 543 9.28 16.81 -31.11
N GLY A 544 8.81 16.23 -32.22
CA GLY A 544 9.66 15.56 -33.21
C GLY A 544 10.32 14.27 -32.70
N MET A 545 9.79 13.70 -31.62
CA MET A 545 10.30 12.48 -30.97
C MET A 545 9.75 11.20 -31.61
N ASP A 546 8.76 11.31 -32.50
CA ASP A 546 8.28 10.24 -33.38
C ASP A 546 9.39 9.70 -34.30
N ALA A 547 10.44 10.49 -34.52
CA ALA A 547 11.69 10.04 -35.15
C ALA A 547 12.33 8.80 -34.48
N PHE A 548 11.96 8.51 -33.23
CA PHE A 548 12.43 7.35 -32.47
C PHE A 548 11.50 6.13 -32.52
N PHE A 549 10.26 6.25 -33.01
CA PHE A 549 9.31 5.12 -33.02
C PHE A 549 9.86 3.86 -33.73
N PRO A 550 10.50 3.95 -34.91
CA PRO A 550 10.97 2.75 -35.60
C PRO A 550 12.14 2.05 -34.88
N SER A 551 13.02 2.84 -34.25
CA SER A 551 14.29 2.36 -33.67
C SER A 551 14.17 2.05 -32.17
N ALA A 552 13.73 3.02 -31.38
CA ALA A 552 13.61 2.91 -29.93
C ALA A 552 12.34 2.17 -29.52
N LYS A 553 11.25 2.34 -30.27
CA LYS A 553 9.92 1.76 -30.04
C LYS A 553 9.32 2.14 -28.68
N ILE A 554 8.01 2.00 -28.57
CA ILE A 554 7.28 2.23 -27.33
C ILE A 554 7.27 0.94 -26.52
N TYR A 555 7.57 1.06 -25.24
CA TYR A 555 7.51 -0.04 -24.29
C TYR A 555 6.04 -0.43 -24.06
N ASN A 556 5.72 -1.68 -24.38
CA ASN A 556 4.47 -2.32 -24.01
C ASN A 556 4.78 -3.79 -23.70
N PRO A 557 4.56 -4.27 -22.45
CA PRO A 557 4.91 -5.64 -22.07
C PRO A 557 4.21 -6.71 -22.92
N LEU A 558 3.07 -6.39 -23.54
CA LEU A 558 2.32 -7.30 -24.41
C LEU A 558 2.75 -7.22 -25.88
N GLY A 559 3.60 -6.26 -26.22
CA GLY A 559 3.94 -5.90 -27.60
C GLY A 559 2.73 -5.37 -28.39
N GLN A 560 2.94 -5.19 -29.69
CA GLN A 560 1.88 -4.73 -30.59
C GLN A 560 1.04 -5.92 -31.07
N GLN A 561 -0.24 -5.96 -30.70
CA GLN A 561 -1.17 -7.05 -31.05
C GLN A 561 -2.17 -6.68 -32.16
N TYR A 562 -1.90 -5.59 -32.89
CA TYR A 562 -2.76 -5.03 -33.93
C TYR A 562 -1.92 -4.49 -35.09
N GLU A 563 -2.53 -4.30 -36.25
CA GLU A 563 -1.90 -3.58 -37.37
C GLU A 563 -2.03 -2.08 -37.18
N ALA A 564 -0.90 -1.37 -37.13
CA ALA A 564 -0.92 0.09 -37.00
C ALA A 564 -1.54 0.75 -38.24
N VAL A 565 -2.34 1.80 -38.03
CA VAL A 565 -2.91 2.60 -39.13
C VAL A 565 -1.81 3.30 -39.91
N ASP A 566 -0.74 3.72 -39.23
CA ASP A 566 0.39 4.45 -39.81
C ASP A 566 1.57 3.56 -40.22
N ARG A 567 1.36 2.24 -40.34
CA ARG A 567 2.41 1.25 -40.65
C ARG A 567 3.18 1.51 -41.95
N GLU A 568 2.60 2.25 -42.89
CA GLU A 568 3.22 2.63 -44.16
C GLU A 568 4.05 3.93 -44.07
N LEU A 569 3.97 4.67 -42.96
CA LEU A 569 4.77 5.87 -42.74
C LEU A 569 6.21 5.52 -42.36
N LEU A 570 7.16 6.36 -42.77
CA LEU A 570 8.58 6.20 -42.40
C LEU A 570 8.79 6.19 -40.87
N LEU A 571 8.01 6.98 -40.15
CA LEU A 571 8.03 7.12 -38.69
C LEU A 571 6.84 6.38 -38.05
N ALA A 572 6.60 5.15 -38.48
CA ALA A 572 5.48 4.34 -38.00
C ALA A 572 5.57 4.09 -36.49
N TYR A 573 4.42 4.24 -35.82
CA TYR A 573 4.23 3.89 -34.43
C TYR A 573 4.44 2.38 -34.22
N LYS A 574 5.29 2.02 -33.25
CA LYS A 574 5.63 0.61 -32.97
C LYS A 574 5.77 0.34 -31.49
N GLU A 575 5.06 -0.68 -31.01
CA GLU A 575 5.14 -1.16 -29.64
C GLU A 575 5.99 -2.42 -29.52
N SER A 576 6.68 -2.59 -28.40
CA SER A 576 7.55 -3.73 -28.15
C SER A 576 7.69 -4.02 -26.65
N PRO A 577 7.78 -5.31 -26.25
CA PRO A 577 8.11 -5.68 -24.87
C PRO A 577 9.46 -5.14 -24.39
N THR A 578 10.36 -4.79 -25.31
CA THR A 578 11.67 -4.20 -25.00
C THR A 578 11.81 -2.80 -25.58
N GLY A 579 10.70 -2.09 -25.80
CA GLY A 579 10.71 -0.70 -26.25
C GLY A 579 11.41 0.22 -25.25
N GLN A 580 11.99 1.31 -25.73
CA GLN A 580 12.77 2.24 -24.90
C GLN A 580 11.97 3.50 -24.51
N MET A 581 10.93 3.83 -25.25
CA MET A 581 10.06 4.99 -25.01
C MET A 581 8.91 4.61 -24.07
N LEU A 582 8.57 5.44 -23.09
CA LEU A 582 7.44 5.29 -22.18
C LEU A 582 6.31 6.24 -22.56
N HIS A 583 5.20 5.66 -23.04
CA HIS A 583 4.02 6.39 -23.47
C HIS A 583 2.90 6.23 -22.43
N ASP A 584 2.69 7.24 -21.59
CA ASP A 584 1.75 7.14 -20.46
C ASP A 584 0.35 7.69 -20.81
N GLY A 585 0.15 8.04 -22.08
CA GLY A 585 -1.05 8.73 -22.56
C GLY A 585 -1.14 10.14 -22.00
N ILE A 586 -2.35 10.69 -21.92
CA ILE A 586 -2.59 12.05 -21.40
C ILE A 586 -2.53 12.00 -19.86
N SER A 587 -1.31 11.89 -19.33
CA SER A 587 -1.04 11.79 -17.90
C SER A 587 0.32 12.38 -17.58
N GLU A 588 0.38 13.68 -17.31
CA GLU A 588 1.62 14.32 -16.85
C GLU A 588 2.04 13.79 -15.48
N ALA A 589 1.08 13.50 -14.59
CA ALA A 589 1.37 12.94 -13.27
C ALA A 589 2.04 11.56 -13.37
N GLY A 590 1.55 10.71 -14.27
CA GLY A 590 2.16 9.42 -14.58
C GLY A 590 3.55 9.57 -15.19
N CYS A 591 3.73 10.47 -16.16
CA CYS A 591 5.02 10.74 -16.76
C CYS A 591 6.05 11.27 -15.74
N THR A 592 5.63 12.16 -14.83
CA THR A 592 6.49 12.67 -13.76
C THR A 592 6.84 11.55 -12.77
N ALA A 593 5.93 10.62 -12.48
CA ALA A 593 6.24 9.45 -11.67
C ALA A 593 7.22 8.48 -12.36
N SER A 594 7.06 8.25 -13.68
CA SER A 594 8.04 7.54 -14.52
C SER A 594 9.42 8.23 -14.49
N LEU A 595 9.44 9.56 -14.57
CA LEU A 595 10.66 10.38 -14.49
C LEU A 595 11.37 10.19 -13.13
N ILE A 596 10.63 10.22 -12.01
CA ILE A 596 11.19 10.01 -10.67
C ILE A 596 11.76 8.60 -10.53
N ALA A 597 11.02 7.57 -10.95
CA ALA A 597 11.46 6.18 -10.86
C ALA A 597 12.73 5.93 -11.71
N ALA A 598 12.77 6.45 -12.93
CA ALA A 598 13.97 6.38 -13.77
C ALA A 598 15.13 7.19 -13.18
N GLY A 599 14.88 8.44 -12.76
CA GLY A 599 15.90 9.35 -12.23
C GLY A 599 16.51 8.90 -10.90
N SER A 600 15.84 8.03 -10.16
CA SER A 600 16.34 7.45 -8.91
C SER A 600 16.89 6.02 -9.06
N ALA A 601 16.82 5.41 -10.25
CA ALA A 601 17.27 4.03 -10.50
C ALA A 601 18.75 3.78 -10.14
N TYR A 602 19.60 4.81 -10.25
CA TYR A 602 21.00 4.76 -9.83
C TYR A 602 21.16 4.41 -8.33
N ALA A 603 20.21 4.85 -7.49
CA ALA A 603 20.20 4.57 -6.07
C ALA A 603 19.36 3.32 -5.75
N THR A 604 18.20 3.16 -6.41
CA THR A 604 17.28 2.05 -6.12
C THR A 604 17.83 0.70 -6.59
N HIS A 605 18.42 0.65 -7.79
CA HIS A 605 18.90 -0.58 -8.42
C HIS A 605 20.41 -0.60 -8.64
N GLY A 606 21.13 0.49 -8.35
CA GLY A 606 22.55 0.63 -8.69
C GLY A 606 22.81 0.87 -10.18
N GLU A 607 21.76 1.04 -10.99
CA GLU A 607 21.85 1.15 -12.45
C GLU A 607 21.34 2.53 -12.91
N PRO A 608 22.22 3.42 -13.40
CA PRO A 608 21.82 4.75 -13.80
C PRO A 608 20.98 4.73 -15.09
N LEU A 609 19.81 5.35 -15.04
CA LEU A 609 18.99 5.69 -16.20
C LEU A 609 19.06 7.21 -16.44
N ILE A 610 18.86 7.62 -17.70
CA ILE A 610 18.87 9.01 -18.13
C ILE A 610 17.47 9.36 -18.65
N PRO A 611 16.55 9.76 -17.77
CA PRO A 611 15.20 10.09 -18.21
C PRO A 611 15.18 11.43 -18.96
N VAL A 612 14.43 11.43 -20.06
CA VAL A 612 14.15 12.60 -20.89
C VAL A 612 12.64 12.72 -20.99
N TYR A 613 12.08 13.61 -20.17
CA TYR A 613 10.66 13.90 -20.15
C TYR A 613 10.38 15.17 -20.96
N VAL A 614 9.63 15.05 -22.06
CA VAL A 614 9.19 16.17 -22.89
C VAL A 614 7.68 16.34 -22.80
N PHE A 615 7.22 17.57 -22.61
CA PHE A 615 5.82 17.93 -22.40
C PHE A 615 5.63 19.42 -22.70
N TYR A 616 4.38 19.87 -22.85
CA TYR A 616 4.10 21.30 -22.94
C TYR A 616 4.43 21.96 -21.60
N SER A 617 5.37 22.92 -21.60
CA SER A 617 5.95 23.47 -20.36
C SER A 617 4.94 23.93 -19.31
N MET A 618 3.76 24.41 -19.74
CA MET A 618 2.64 24.79 -18.88
C MET A 618 2.20 23.62 -17.96
N PHE A 619 2.25 22.37 -18.42
CA PHE A 619 1.79 21.20 -17.67
C PHE A 619 2.93 20.51 -16.89
N GLY A 620 4.08 21.18 -16.72
CA GLY A 620 5.14 20.73 -15.80
C GLY A 620 4.82 21.15 -14.37
N PHE A 621 5.62 22.09 -13.86
CA PHE A 621 5.55 22.57 -12.48
C PHE A 621 4.16 23.10 -12.07
N GLN A 622 3.35 23.63 -13.00
CA GLN A 622 2.01 24.09 -12.65
C GLN A 622 1.04 22.92 -12.40
N ARG A 623 1.19 21.80 -13.11
CA ARG A 623 0.25 20.66 -13.01
C ARG A 623 0.73 19.58 -12.05
N THR A 624 2.03 19.34 -12.00
CA THR A 624 2.66 18.25 -11.22
C THR A 624 3.73 18.78 -10.26
N GLY A 625 3.59 20.04 -9.85
CA GLY A 625 4.61 20.75 -9.04
C GLY A 625 4.97 20.05 -7.73
N ASP A 626 4.02 19.40 -7.07
CA ASP A 626 4.28 18.69 -5.82
C ASP A 626 5.10 17.40 -6.01
N GLN A 627 5.13 16.86 -7.24
CA GLN A 627 6.00 15.73 -7.61
C GLN A 627 7.44 16.15 -7.95
N PHE A 628 7.69 17.43 -8.29
CA PHE A 628 8.96 17.92 -8.85
C PHE A 628 10.02 18.31 -7.81
#